data_AF-A0A2P8FEI0-F1
#
_entry.id   AF-A0A2P8FEI0-F1
#
_cell.length_a   1.000
_cell.length_b   1.000
_cell.length_c   1.000
_cell.angle_alpha   90.00
_cell.angle_beta   90.00
_cell.angle_gamma   90.00
#
_symmetry.space_group_name_H-M   'P 1'
#
loop_
_entity.id
_entity.type
_entity.pdbx_description
1 polymer ?
#
loop_
_entity_poly.entity_id
_entity_poly.type
_entity_poly.pdbx_seq_one_letter_code
_entity_poly.pdbx_strand_id
1 'polypeptide(L)'
;MNLENLIERVTVEMDKALSDLPGDEKAEILGIVKKAMLDTSHRTHRELKETAVVCCGPEADLVHKLQEQMDQKRDMLIANLSAMR
;
A
#
# COMPACT_ATOMS: atom_id res chain seq x y z
N MET A 1 10.50 -8.18 -4.28
CA MET A 1 10.58 -6.97 -5.12
C MET A 1 10.11 -5.81 -4.24
N ASN A 2 10.97 -4.85 -3.91
CA ASN A 2 10.60 -3.72 -3.03
C ASN A 2 9.79 -2.69 -3.84
N LEU A 3 8.65 -2.23 -3.32
CA LEU A 3 7.78 -1.26 -3.98
C LEU A 3 8.52 0.04 -4.27
N GLU A 4 9.42 0.44 -3.36
CA GLU A 4 10.29 1.61 -3.52
C GLU A 4 11.15 1.51 -4.78
N ASN A 5 11.81 0.37 -4.99
CA ASN A 5 12.65 0.14 -6.17
C ASN A 5 11.82 0.18 -7.47
N LEU A 6 10.56 -0.25 -7.43
CA LEU A 6 9.66 -0.19 -8.58
C LEU A 6 9.23 1.25 -8.87
N ILE A 7 8.87 2.01 -7.83
CA ILE A 7 8.50 3.43 -7.96
C ILE A 7 9.67 4.24 -8.50
N GLU A 8 10.88 3.99 -8.01
CA GLU A 8 12.10 4.68 -8.46
C GLU A 8 12.37 4.38 -9.95
N ARG A 9 12.34 3.10 -10.35
CA ARG A 9 12.52 2.72 -11.75
C ARG A 9 11.47 3.35 -12.67
N VAL A 10 10.19 3.32 -12.28
CA VAL A 10 9.11 3.92 -13.07
C VAL A 10 9.28 5.44 -13.16
N THR A 11 9.72 6.09 -12.08
CA THR A 11 10.00 7.53 -12.09
C THR A 11 11.09 7.88 -13.10
N VAL A 12 12.19 7.12 -13.14
CA VAL A 12 13.29 7.34 -14.09
C VAL A 12 12.84 7.15 -15.55
N GLU A 13 12.08 6.09 -15.84
CA GLU A 13 11.57 5.85 -17.19
C GLU A 13 10.55 6.92 -17.62
N MET A 14 9.70 7.38 -16.69
CA MET A 14 8.77 8.48 -16.94
C MET A 14 9.50 9.81 -17.15
N ASP A 15 10.58 10.07 -16.41
CA ASP A 15 11.38 11.28 -16.59
C ASP A 15 11.98 11.37 -18.00
N LYS A 16 12.38 10.21 -18.54
CA LYS A 16 12.88 10.07 -19.90
C LYS A 16 11.77 10.16 -20.95
N ALA A 17 10.62 9.53 -20.71
CA ALA A 17 9.50 9.51 -21.65
C ALA A 17 8.77 10.85 -21.74
N LEU A 18 8.78 11.64 -20.67
CA LEU A 18 8.12 12.94 -20.56
C LEU A 18 9.13 14.10 -20.71
N SER A 19 10.30 13.88 -21.32
CA SER A 19 11.35 14.89 -21.48
C SER A 19 10.89 16.13 -22.24
N ASP A 20 9.91 15.95 -23.13
CA ASP A 20 9.47 16.97 -24.08
C ASP A 20 8.30 17.80 -23.55
N LEU A 21 7.82 17.50 -22.33
CA LEU A 21 6.68 18.17 -21.70
C LEU A 21 7.11 19.30 -20.75
N PRO A 22 6.26 20.33 -20.59
CA PRO A 22 6.43 21.32 -19.54
C PRO A 22 6.49 20.67 -18.15
N GLY A 23 7.30 21.25 -17.26
CA GLY A 23 7.54 20.69 -15.92
C GLY A 23 6.25 20.48 -15.09
N ASP A 24 5.26 21.36 -15.26
CA ASP A 24 4.00 21.31 -14.53
C ASP A 24 3.13 20.11 -14.96
N GLU A 25 2.97 19.91 -16.28
CA GLU A 25 2.21 18.78 -16.84
C GLU A 25 2.90 17.45 -16.51
N LYS A 26 4.23 17.43 -16.57
CA LYS A 26 5.05 16.28 -16.19
C LYS A 26 4.86 15.90 -14.72
N ALA A 27 4.85 16.89 -13.82
CA ALA A 27 4.65 16.67 -12.39
C ALA A 27 3.26 16.10 -12.09
N GLU A 28 2.23 16.59 -12.78
CA GLU A 28 0.86 16.11 -12.63
C GLU A 28 0.70 14.66 -13.11
N ILE A 29 1.27 14.30 -14.27
CA ILE A 29 1.29 12.93 -14.79
C ILE A 29 2.04 11.98 -13.83
N LEU A 30 3.21 12.38 -13.34
CA LEU A 30 3.97 11.61 -12.34
C LEU A 30 3.16 11.39 -11.05
N GLY A 31 2.42 12.40 -10.59
CA GLY A 31 1.54 12.30 -9.42
C GLY A 31 0.43 11.27 -9.61
N ILE A 32 -0.23 11.28 -10.78
CA ILE A 32 -1.31 10.33 -11.11
C ILE A 32 -0.76 8.90 -11.12
N VAL A 33 0.38 8.67 -11.78
CA VAL A 33 0.97 7.32 -11.88
C VAL A 33 1.43 6.80 -10.52
N LYS A 34 2.09 7.65 -9.70
CA LYS A 34 2.47 7.26 -8.33
C LYS A 34 1.26 6.87 -7.48
N LYS A 35 0.17 7.64 -7.57
CA LYS A 35 -1.06 7.33 -6.85
C LYS A 35 -1.69 6.01 -7.32
N ALA A 36 -1.77 5.79 -8.63
CA ALA A 36 -2.27 4.54 -9.19
C ALA A 36 -1.42 3.33 -8.76
N MET A 37 -0.09 3.46 -8.70
CA MET A 37 0.80 2.40 -8.22
C MET A 37 0.59 2.07 -6.75
N LEU A 38 0.39 3.09 -5.90
CA LEU A 38 0.06 2.88 -4.49
C LEU A 38 -1.31 2.21 -4.32
N ASP A 39 -2.33 2.71 -5.03
CA ASP A 39 -3.69 2.17 -4.95
C ASP A 39 -3.74 0.70 -5.41
N THR A 40 -3.06 0.37 -6.52
CA THR A 40 -2.96 -1.02 -7.01
C THR A 40 -2.16 -1.91 -6.06
N SER A 41 -1.10 -1.40 -5.44
CA SER A 41 -0.35 -2.16 -4.42
C SER A 41 -1.20 -2.46 -3.19
N HIS A 42 -1.93 -1.47 -2.67
CA HIS A 42 -2.86 -1.66 -1.55
C HIS A 42 -3.97 -2.64 -1.88
N ARG A 43 -4.55 -2.54 -3.09
CA ARG A 43 -5.58 -3.46 -3.56
C ARG A 43 -5.05 -4.89 -3.69
N THR A 44 -3.89 -5.06 -4.32
CA THR A 44 -3.25 -6.37 -4.48
C THR A 44 -2.90 -6.98 -3.13
N HIS A 45 -2.39 -6.17 -2.19
CA HIS A 45 -2.10 -6.63 -0.83
C HIS A 45 -3.36 -7.11 -0.11
N ARG A 46 -4.47 -6.36 -0.24
CA ARG A 46 -5.76 -6.74 0.33
C ARG A 46 -6.30 -8.03 -0.29
N GLU A 47 -6.31 -8.13 -1.61
CA GLU A 47 -6.83 -9.32 -2.34
C GLU A 47 -5.98 -10.56 -2.04
N LEU A 48 -4.65 -10.43 -1.96
CA LEU A 48 -3.76 -11.52 -1.56
C LEU A 48 -3.92 -11.91 -0.09
N LYS A 49 -4.19 -10.94 0.80
CA LYS A 49 -4.52 -11.21 2.21
C LYS A 49 -5.83 -11.99 2.33
N GLU A 50 -6.88 -11.55 1.65
CA GLU A 50 -8.18 -12.24 1.61
C GLU A 50 -8.03 -13.66 1.03
N THR A 51 -7.24 -13.82 -0.03
CA THR A 51 -6.95 -15.13 -0.63
C THR A 51 -6.16 -16.04 0.33
N ALA A 52 -5.17 -15.53 1.04
CA ALA A 52 -4.43 -16.30 2.05
C ALA A 52 -5.33 -16.77 3.20
N VAL A 53 -6.31 -15.95 3.60
CA VAL A 53 -7.33 -16.31 4.59
C VAL A 53 -8.29 -17.39 4.06
N VAL A 54 -8.56 -17.44 2.76
CA VAL A 54 -9.46 -18.44 2.16
C VAL A 54 -8.75 -19.77 1.85
N CYS A 55 -7.48 -19.73 1.44
CA CYS A 55 -6.74 -20.91 0.98
C CYS A 55 -6.09 -21.74 2.12
N CYS A 56 -5.90 -21.16 3.29
CA CYS A 56 -5.36 -21.87 4.45
C CYS A 56 -6.52 -22.41 5.31
N GLY A 57 -6.49 -23.67 5.73
CA GLY A 57 -7.61 -24.30 6.44
C GLY A 57 -7.64 -23.91 7.94
N PRO A 58 -7.25 -24.82 8.87
CA PRO A 58 -7.12 -24.50 10.29
C PRO A 58 -6.22 -23.29 10.57
N GLU A 59 -5.26 -22.99 9.70
CA GLU A 59 -4.39 -21.82 9.84
C GLU A 59 -5.11 -20.50 9.53
N ALA A 60 -6.20 -20.49 8.75
CA ALA A 60 -6.99 -19.27 8.52
C ALA A 60 -7.72 -18.80 9.78
N ASP A 61 -8.21 -19.71 10.62
CA ASP A 61 -8.79 -19.36 11.92
C ASP A 61 -7.73 -18.74 12.84
N LEU A 62 -6.50 -19.26 12.78
CA LEU A 62 -5.37 -18.72 13.54
C LEU A 62 -4.96 -17.32 13.04
N VAL A 63 -4.90 -17.14 11.72
CA VAL A 63 -4.61 -15.84 11.07
C VAL A 63 -5.71 -14.82 11.36
N HIS A 64 -6.98 -15.24 11.34
CA HIS A 64 -8.12 -14.38 11.68
C HIS A 64 -8.04 -13.90 13.13
N LYS A 65 -7.76 -14.81 14.08
CA LYS A 65 -7.57 -14.46 15.50
C LYS A 65 -6.37 -13.53 15.72
N LEU A 66 -5.26 -13.77 15.03
CA LEU A 66 -4.09 -12.88 15.09
C LEU A 66 -4.42 -11.49 14.54
N GLN A 67 -5.16 -11.42 13.44
CA GLN A 67 -5.59 -10.16 12.84
C GLN A 67 -6.50 -9.38 13.79
N GLU A 68 -7.50 -10.04 14.38
CA GLU A 68 -8.42 -9.42 15.33
C GLU A 68 -7.69 -8.86 16.55
N GLN A 69 -6.72 -9.60 17.10
CA GLN A 69 -5.89 -9.11 18.21
C GLN A 69 -4.99 -7.93 17.83
N MET A 70 -4.46 -7.92 16.61
CA MET A 70 -3.64 -6.81 16.11
C MET A 70 -4.48 -5.54 15.93
N ASP A 71 -5.69 -5.67 15.38
CA ASP A 71 -6.60 -4.54 15.19
C ASP A 71 -7.07 -3.97 16.54
N GLN A 72 -7.42 -4.84 17.51
CA GLN A 72 -7.75 -4.41 18.87
C GLN A 72 -6.59 -3.67 19.56
N LYS A 73 -5.35 -4.17 19.43
CA LYS A 73 -4.17 -3.51 20.00
C LYS A 73 -3.90 -2.17 19.36
N ARG A 74 -4.07 -2.06 18.04
CA ARG A 74 -3.95 -0.81 17.32
C ARG A 74 -4.97 0.21 17.81
N ASP A 75 -6.23 -0.18 17.95
CA ASP A 75 -7.30 0.71 18.42
C ASP A 75 -7.05 1.19 19.85
N MET A 76 -6.57 0.29 20.73
CA MET A 76 -6.17 0.64 22.09
C MET A 76 -4.98 1.63 22.11
N LEU A 77 -4.00 1.43 21.23
CA LEU A 77 -2.86 2.34 21.10
C LEU A 77 -3.32 3.73 20.65
N ILE A 78 -4.22 3.80 19.65
CA ILE A 78 -4.79 5.05 19.15
C ILE A 78 -5.59 5.74 20.25
N ALA A 79 -6.42 5.00 21.00
CA ALA A 79 -7.20 5.55 22.11
C ALA A 79 -6.31 6.12 23.21
N ASN A 80 -5.24 5.40 23.60
CA ASN A 80 -4.28 5.88 24.60
C ASN A 80 -3.55 7.14 24.13
N LEU A 81 -3.06 7.16 22.89
CA LEU A 81 -2.41 8.34 22.32
C LEU A 81 -3.37 9.53 22.22
N SER A 82 -4.65 9.28 21.94
CA SER A 82 -5.69 10.31 21.89
C SER A 82 -6.03 10.87 23.27
N ALA A 83 -6.00 10.03 24.32
CA ALA A 83 -6.24 10.43 25.70
C ALA A 83 -5.05 11.15 26.36
N MET A 84 -3.86 11.08 25.76
CA MET A 84 -2.66 11.81 26.20
C MET A 84 -2.52 13.21 25.56
N ARG A 85 -3.44 13.58 24.67
CA ARG A 85 -3.60 14.95 24.16
C ARG A 85 -4.58 15.74 25.02
#